data_AF-A0A2V5QVP2-F1
#
_entry.id   AF-A0A2V5QVP2-F1
#
_cell.length_a   1.000
_cell.length_b   1.000
_cell.length_c   1.000
_cell.angle_alpha   90.00
_cell.angle_beta   90.00
_cell.angle_gamma   90.00
#
_symmetry.space_group_name_H-M   'P 1'
#
loop_
_entity.id
_entity.type
_entity.pdbx_description
1 polymer ?
#
loop_
_entity_poly.entity_id
_entity_poly.type
_entity_poly.pdbx_seq_one_letter_code
_entity_poly.pdbx_strand_id
1 'polypeptide(L)'
;DGSTLMAIYPVSTSKFGLGDWPGSRFTPLGELVVAQKIGDNAPLGAVFKDRRRTGEIVLPDSPGRDPIVTRILWLRGRETQNVNAFARDIYIHGTPEERNIGLAASYGCIRMRSSDIIRLYDTVGAGAAVTIVNAPL
;
A
#
# COMPACT_ATOMS: atom_id res chain seq x y z
N ASP A 1 -7.22 24.81 11.59
CA ASP A 1 -6.01 24.02 11.31
C ASP A 1 -6.07 23.55 9.85
N GLY A 2 -5.52 24.37 8.96
CA GLY A 2 -5.80 24.30 7.51
C GLY A 2 -5.09 23.16 6.77
N SER A 3 -5.53 21.92 6.97
CA SER A 3 -5.19 20.84 6.05
C SER A 3 -5.92 21.07 4.72
N THR A 4 -5.15 21.25 3.65
CA THR A 4 -5.69 21.32 2.29
C THR A 4 -5.75 19.91 1.72
N LEU A 5 -6.94 19.47 1.30
CA LEU A 5 -7.10 18.19 0.61
C LEU A 5 -6.40 18.27 -0.75
N MET A 6 -5.34 17.47 -0.93
CA MET A 6 -4.57 17.44 -2.18
C MET A 6 -5.14 16.44 -3.19
N ALA A 7 -5.62 15.29 -2.73
CA ALA A 7 -6.19 14.24 -3.59
C ALA A 7 -6.98 13.22 -2.77
N ILE A 8 -7.94 12.55 -3.42
CA ILE A 8 -8.63 11.35 -2.91
C ILE A 8 -8.37 10.21 -3.89
N TYR A 9 -8.00 9.05 -3.37
CA TYR A 9 -7.77 7.85 -4.16
C TYR A 9 -8.58 6.68 -3.59
N PRO A 10 -9.26 5.88 -4.43
CA PRO A 10 -9.83 4.63 -3.98
C PRO A 10 -8.70 3.63 -3.69
N VAL A 11 -8.89 2.78 -2.68
CA VAL A 11 -7.91 1.76 -2.27
C VAL A 11 -8.57 0.40 -2.10
N SER A 12 -7.76 -0.66 -2.02
CA SER A 12 -8.21 -1.98 -1.57
C SER A 12 -7.42 -2.42 -0.34
N THR A 13 -8.14 -2.81 0.71
CA THR A 13 -7.60 -3.25 1.99
C THR A 13 -7.79 -4.76 2.17
N SER A 14 -7.44 -5.29 3.35
CA SER A 14 -7.53 -6.72 3.62
C SER A 14 -8.97 -7.24 3.56
N LYS A 15 -9.16 -8.35 2.84
CA LYS A 15 -10.41 -9.14 2.90
C LYS A 15 -10.61 -9.90 4.21
N PHE A 16 -9.58 -9.96 5.05
CA PHE A 16 -9.60 -10.73 6.28
C PHE A 16 -10.02 -9.89 7.50
N GLY A 17 -9.91 -8.56 7.42
CA GLY A 17 -10.32 -7.65 8.49
C GLY A 17 -9.23 -6.67 8.91
N LEU A 18 -9.40 -6.11 10.11
CA LEU A 18 -8.62 -5.02 10.67
C LEU A 18 -7.89 -5.46 11.95
N GLY A 19 -6.61 -5.16 12.06
CA GLY A 19 -5.76 -5.56 13.20
C GLY A 19 -4.31 -5.82 12.82
N ASP A 20 -3.48 -6.09 13.84
CA ASP A 20 -2.03 -6.17 13.65
C ASP A 20 -1.32 -7.39 14.27
N TRP A 21 -2.02 -8.44 14.65
CA TRP A 21 -1.32 -9.63 15.15
C TRP A 21 -0.53 -10.32 14.03
N PRO A 22 0.63 -10.93 14.35
CA PRO A 22 1.41 -11.71 13.40
C PRO A 22 0.56 -12.79 12.71
N GLY A 23 0.73 -12.94 11.40
CA GLY A 23 -0.01 -13.92 10.60
C GLY A 23 -1.48 -13.59 10.31
N SER A 24 -2.03 -12.50 10.86
CA SER A 24 -3.46 -12.14 10.70
C SER A 24 -3.89 -11.93 9.26
N ARG A 25 -2.99 -11.41 8.42
CA ARG A 25 -3.31 -10.84 7.09
C ARG A 25 -4.26 -9.64 7.16
N PHE A 26 -4.45 -9.05 8.34
CA PHE A 26 -5.35 -7.91 8.54
C PHE A 26 -4.64 -6.59 8.19
N THR A 27 -5.41 -5.57 7.83
CA THR A 27 -4.88 -4.20 7.67
C THR A 27 -4.83 -3.52 9.04
N PRO A 28 -3.67 -3.00 9.49
CA PRO A 28 -3.57 -2.34 10.79
C PRO A 28 -4.33 -1.01 10.79
N LEU A 29 -4.88 -0.62 11.94
CA LEU A 29 -5.44 0.71 12.18
C LEU A 29 -4.44 1.60 12.92
N GLY A 30 -4.74 2.90 12.99
CA GLY A 30 -4.05 3.87 13.83
C GLY A 30 -2.96 4.63 13.10
N GLU A 31 -1.99 5.13 13.87
CA GLU A 31 -0.90 5.98 13.40
C GLU A 31 0.31 5.16 12.93
N LEU A 32 0.72 5.41 11.69
CA LEU A 32 1.88 4.82 11.04
C LEU A 32 2.72 5.91 10.37
N VAL A 33 3.89 5.51 9.87
CA VAL A 33 4.75 6.35 9.03
C VAL A 33 5.25 5.57 7.83
N VAL A 34 5.52 6.28 6.73
CA VAL A 34 6.29 5.73 5.60
C VAL A 34 7.74 5.53 6.06
N ALA A 35 8.11 4.31 6.40
CA ALA A 35 9.45 3.97 6.86
C ALA A 35 10.44 3.83 5.69
N GLN A 36 10.00 3.29 4.56
CA GLN A 36 10.83 3.13 3.36
C GLN A 36 10.00 3.35 2.09
N LYS A 37 10.69 3.78 1.03
CA LYS A 37 10.15 3.96 -0.31
C LYS A 37 10.95 3.10 -1.27
N ILE A 38 10.26 2.31 -2.10
CA ILE A 38 10.89 1.42 -3.08
C ILE A 38 10.20 1.60 -4.44
N GLY A 39 11.02 1.65 -5.49
CA GLY A 39 10.55 1.73 -6.87
C GLY A 39 10.78 3.08 -7.55
N ASP A 40 11.71 3.90 -7.04
CA ASP A 40 12.15 5.13 -7.72
C ASP A 40 12.42 4.86 -9.20
N ASN A 41 11.81 5.68 -10.07
CA ASN A 41 11.93 5.60 -11.53
C ASN A 41 11.55 4.24 -12.15
N ALA A 42 10.94 3.32 -11.40
CA ALA A 42 10.47 2.06 -11.98
C ALA A 42 9.31 2.35 -12.96
N PRO A 43 9.22 1.64 -14.09
CA PRO A 43 8.11 1.82 -15.01
C PRO A 43 6.80 1.36 -14.38
N LEU A 44 5.69 1.87 -14.93
CA LEU A 44 4.35 1.40 -14.57
C LEU A 44 4.26 -0.12 -14.78
N GLY A 45 3.70 -0.83 -13.79
CA GLY A 45 3.56 -2.28 -13.82
C GLY A 45 4.84 -3.06 -13.48
N ALA A 46 5.96 -2.39 -13.18
CA ALA A 46 7.19 -3.06 -12.81
C ALA A 46 6.99 -3.97 -11.59
N VAL A 47 7.31 -5.25 -11.71
CA VAL A 47 7.11 -6.25 -10.67
C VAL A 47 8.23 -6.20 -9.63
N PHE A 48 7.83 -6.33 -8.36
CA PHE A 48 8.72 -6.48 -7.23
C PHE A 48 8.53 -7.83 -6.55
N LYS A 49 9.65 -8.52 -6.28
CA LYS A 49 9.70 -9.70 -5.42
C LYS A 49 10.70 -9.44 -4.31
N ASP A 50 10.30 -9.70 -3.07
CA ASP A 50 11.13 -9.42 -1.89
C ASP A 50 11.69 -7.97 -1.87
N ARG A 51 10.87 -7.01 -2.34
CA ARG A 51 11.19 -5.59 -2.50
C ARG A 51 12.27 -5.28 -3.55
N ARG A 52 12.61 -6.24 -4.42
CA ARG A 52 13.55 -6.07 -5.53
C ARG A 52 12.82 -6.12 -6.87
N ARG A 53 13.12 -5.18 -7.76
CA ARG A 53 12.57 -5.17 -9.12
C ARG A 53 13.04 -6.43 -9.85
N THR A 54 12.11 -7.13 -10.50
CA THR A 54 12.42 -8.40 -11.20
C THR A 54 12.79 -8.20 -12.68
N GLY A 55 12.42 -7.04 -13.25
CA GLY A 55 12.51 -6.77 -14.69
C GLY A 55 11.20 -7.05 -15.44
N GLU A 56 10.29 -7.83 -14.86
CA GLU A 56 8.95 -8.07 -15.40
C GLU A 56 8.07 -6.81 -15.30
N ILE A 57 7.19 -6.63 -16.28
CA ILE A 57 6.15 -5.61 -16.30
C ILE A 57 4.81 -6.33 -16.46
N VAL A 58 3.87 -6.09 -15.54
CA VAL A 58 2.52 -6.61 -15.61
C VAL A 58 1.56 -5.44 -15.75
N LEU A 59 0.74 -5.48 -16.82
CA LEU A 59 -0.26 -4.46 -17.06
C LEU A 59 -1.48 -4.67 -16.13
N PRO A 60 -2.20 -3.60 -15.78
CA PRO A 60 -3.46 -3.71 -15.08
C PRO A 60 -4.39 -4.75 -15.70
N ASP A 61 -4.99 -5.54 -14.84
CA ASP A 61 -5.95 -6.60 -15.07
C ASP A 61 -5.49 -7.72 -16.03
N SER A 62 -4.18 -7.84 -16.26
CA SER A 62 -3.60 -8.99 -16.95
C SER A 62 -3.98 -10.30 -16.24
N PRO A 63 -4.35 -11.37 -16.97
CA PRO A 63 -4.62 -12.66 -16.36
C PRO A 63 -3.35 -13.24 -15.73
N GLY A 64 -3.48 -13.87 -14.56
CA GLY A 64 -2.40 -14.60 -13.93
C GLY A 64 -2.19 -14.23 -12.47
N ARG A 65 -0.93 -14.02 -12.10
CA ARG A 65 -0.50 -13.81 -10.71
C ARG A 65 -0.84 -12.39 -10.24
N ASP A 66 -0.78 -12.22 -8.92
CA ASP A 66 -0.98 -10.95 -8.22
C ASP A 66 0.32 -10.44 -7.55
N PRO A 67 1.34 -10.02 -8.32
CA PRO A 67 2.55 -9.43 -7.77
C PRO A 67 2.30 -8.00 -7.25
N ILE A 68 3.18 -7.57 -6.34
CA ILE A 68 3.33 -6.14 -6.04
C ILE A 68 3.98 -5.46 -7.23
N VAL A 69 3.41 -4.34 -7.68
CA VAL A 69 3.91 -3.60 -8.84
C VAL A 69 4.12 -2.11 -8.57
N THR A 70 4.86 -1.47 -9.48
CA THR A 70 4.96 -0.01 -9.66
C THR A 70 5.72 0.71 -8.55
N ARG A 71 5.18 0.78 -7.33
CA ARG A 71 5.77 1.50 -6.18
C ARG A 71 5.38 0.80 -4.88
N ILE A 72 6.23 0.95 -3.86
CA ILE A 72 5.98 0.44 -2.51
C ILE A 72 6.33 1.53 -1.49
N LEU A 73 5.39 1.86 -0.61
CA LEU A 73 5.59 2.62 0.62
C LEU A 73 5.48 1.65 1.79
N TRP A 74 6.59 1.37 2.47
CA TRP A 74 6.60 0.44 3.59
C TRP A 74 6.26 1.14 4.89
N LEU A 75 5.20 0.67 5.55
CA LEU A 75 4.67 1.31 6.74
C LEU A 75 5.28 0.74 8.02
N ARG A 76 5.50 1.62 9.01
CA ARG A 76 5.84 1.27 10.38
C ARG A 76 4.81 1.86 11.32
N GLY A 77 4.24 1.02 12.20
CA GLY A 77 3.35 1.47 13.25
C GLY A 77 4.03 2.34 14.30
N ARG A 78 3.27 3.28 14.86
CA ARG A 78 3.72 4.21 15.91
C ARG A 78 3.00 3.98 17.23
N GLU A 79 2.10 3.00 17.29
CA GLU A 79 1.25 2.70 18.44
C GLU A 79 1.34 1.22 18.80
N THR A 80 1.03 0.88 20.04
CA THR A 80 1.04 -0.51 20.52
C THR A 80 0.15 -1.42 19.66
N GLN A 81 -0.97 -0.91 19.17
CA GLN A 81 -1.93 -1.66 18.36
C GLN A 81 -1.44 -1.99 16.94
N ASN A 82 -0.39 -1.34 16.44
CA ASN A 82 0.12 -1.50 15.08
C ASN A 82 1.65 -1.74 15.02
N VAL A 83 2.24 -2.17 16.14
CA VAL A 83 3.68 -2.37 16.31
C VAL A 83 4.30 -3.38 15.34
N ASN A 84 3.53 -4.37 14.86
CA ASN A 84 3.99 -5.41 13.95
C ASN A 84 3.88 -5.01 12.48
N ALA A 85 3.26 -3.88 12.13
CA ALA A 85 2.99 -3.50 10.75
C ALA A 85 4.25 -3.55 9.85
N PHE A 86 5.41 -3.12 10.36
CA PHE A 86 6.67 -3.17 9.61
C PHE A 86 7.14 -4.61 9.40
N ALA A 87 7.16 -5.43 10.46
CA ALA A 87 7.60 -6.83 10.41
C ALA A 87 6.65 -7.72 9.59
N ARG A 88 5.39 -7.31 9.45
CA ARG A 88 4.36 -7.96 8.65
C ARG A 88 4.35 -7.52 7.18
N ASP A 89 5.33 -6.72 6.75
CA ASP A 89 5.41 -6.23 5.37
C ASP A 89 4.15 -5.45 4.94
N ILE A 90 3.58 -4.62 5.82
CA ILE A 90 2.43 -3.79 5.46
C ILE A 90 2.88 -2.63 4.57
N TYR A 91 2.33 -2.59 3.37
CA TYR A 91 2.67 -1.61 2.35
C TYR A 91 1.45 -0.81 1.87
N ILE A 92 1.69 0.39 1.38
CA ILE A 92 0.87 1.00 0.32
C ILE A 92 1.57 0.74 -1.01
N HIS A 93 0.92 0.07 -1.95
CA HIS A 93 1.59 -0.34 -3.19
C HIS A 93 0.67 -0.38 -4.41
N GLY A 94 1.29 -0.38 -5.60
CA GLY A 94 0.58 -0.61 -6.86
C GLY A 94 0.17 -2.06 -7.03
N THR A 95 -0.95 -2.30 -7.72
CA THR A 95 -1.44 -3.66 -8.00
C THR A 95 -1.81 -3.84 -9.48
N PRO A 96 -1.64 -5.05 -10.05
CA PRO A 96 -2.24 -5.37 -11.33
C PRO A 96 -3.73 -5.70 -11.22
N GLU A 97 -4.28 -6.09 -10.06
CA GLU A 97 -5.73 -6.37 -9.92
C GLU A 97 -6.54 -5.09 -9.69
N GLU A 98 -6.42 -4.14 -10.63
CA GLU A 98 -7.07 -2.84 -10.51
C GLU A 98 -8.60 -2.93 -10.51
N ARG A 99 -9.19 -4.00 -11.07
CA ARG A 99 -10.61 -4.33 -10.95
C ARG A 99 -11.12 -4.49 -9.51
N ASN A 100 -10.24 -4.78 -8.54
CA ASN A 100 -10.59 -4.97 -7.13
C ASN A 100 -10.41 -3.70 -6.28
N ILE A 101 -9.95 -2.59 -6.87
CA ILE A 101 -9.83 -1.32 -6.15
C ILE A 101 -11.23 -0.83 -5.76
N GLY A 102 -11.40 -0.45 -4.48
CA GLY A 102 -12.69 -0.16 -3.86
C GLY A 102 -13.31 -1.33 -3.11
N LEU A 103 -12.73 -2.54 -3.22
CA LEU A 103 -13.15 -3.74 -2.49
C LEU A 103 -12.07 -4.18 -1.49
N ALA A 104 -12.47 -4.85 -0.43
CA ALA A 104 -11.54 -5.55 0.45
C ALA A 104 -11.04 -6.84 -0.25
N ALA A 105 -9.79 -6.84 -0.74
CA ALA A 105 -9.24 -7.93 -1.56
C ALA A 105 -7.78 -8.27 -1.26
N SER A 106 -7.09 -7.48 -0.43
CA SER A 106 -5.68 -7.68 -0.09
C SER A 106 -5.48 -8.71 1.04
N TYR A 107 -4.22 -8.98 1.37
CA TYR A 107 -3.78 -9.83 2.48
C TYR A 107 -3.14 -9.02 3.61
N GLY A 108 -3.50 -7.74 3.74
CA GLY A 108 -3.04 -6.83 4.80
C GLY A 108 -2.62 -5.46 4.28
N CYS A 109 -2.01 -5.44 3.09
CA CYS A 109 -1.55 -4.22 2.44
C CYS A 109 -2.71 -3.32 1.96
N ILE A 110 -2.37 -2.07 1.63
CA ILE A 110 -3.23 -1.09 1.00
C ILE A 110 -2.83 -1.03 -0.48
N ARG A 111 -3.72 -1.49 -1.35
CA ARG A 111 -3.48 -1.53 -2.80
C ARG A 111 -4.06 -0.29 -3.44
N MET A 112 -3.32 0.26 -4.40
CA MET A 112 -3.71 1.40 -5.21
C MET A 112 -3.54 1.07 -6.69
N ARG A 113 -4.25 1.80 -7.55
CA ARG A 113 -3.96 1.80 -8.99
C ARG A 113 -2.53 2.23 -9.24
N SER A 114 -1.91 1.73 -10.29
CA SER A 114 -0.51 2.03 -10.59
C SER A 114 -0.27 3.52 -10.84
N SER A 115 -1.19 4.21 -11.50
CA SER A 115 -1.12 5.66 -11.69
C SER A 115 -1.20 6.44 -10.37
N ASP A 116 -2.04 5.97 -9.45
CA ASP A 116 -2.36 6.68 -8.21
C ASP A 116 -1.23 6.55 -7.20
N ILE A 117 -0.64 5.34 -7.09
CA ILE A 117 0.53 5.15 -6.22
C ILE A 117 1.74 5.93 -6.73
N ILE A 118 1.92 6.12 -8.05
CA ILE A 118 3.00 6.98 -8.57
C ILE A 118 2.82 8.41 -8.06
N ARG A 119 1.61 8.97 -8.20
CA ARG A 119 1.31 10.34 -7.72
C ARG A 119 1.52 10.49 -6.22
N LEU A 120 1.01 9.54 -5.43
CA LEU A 120 1.21 9.55 -3.98
C LEU A 120 2.69 9.46 -3.64
N TYR A 121 3.40 8.52 -4.26
CA TYR A 121 4.82 8.28 -4.02
C TYR A 121 5.67 9.51 -4.33
N ASP A 122 5.38 10.24 -5.41
CA ASP A 122 6.12 11.44 -5.77
C ASP A 122 5.80 12.63 -4.85
N THR A 123 4.63 12.61 -4.21
CA THR A 123 4.18 13.65 -3.28
C THR A 123 4.76 13.47 -1.87
N VAL A 124 4.89 12.23 -1.39
CA VAL A 124 5.25 11.97 0.02
C VAL A 124 6.68 11.44 0.19
N GLY A 125 7.35 11.91 1.25
CA GLY A 125 8.69 11.45 1.64
C GLY A 125 8.67 10.29 2.64
N ALA A 126 9.84 9.69 2.88
CA ALA A 126 10.03 8.87 4.07
C ALA A 126 9.81 9.73 5.32
N GLY A 127 9.17 9.16 6.34
CA GLY A 127 8.72 9.87 7.55
C GLY A 127 7.35 10.53 7.42
N ALA A 128 6.71 10.54 6.25
CA ALA A 128 5.34 11.01 6.11
C ALA A 128 4.39 10.23 7.03
N ALA A 129 3.53 10.94 7.75
CA ALA A 129 2.52 10.36 8.62
C ALA A 129 1.42 9.68 7.78
N VAL A 130 0.94 8.54 8.27
CA VAL A 130 -0.14 7.76 7.68
C VAL A 130 -1.09 7.35 8.78
N THR A 131 -2.33 7.81 8.69
CA THR A 131 -3.39 7.43 9.62
C THR A 131 -4.36 6.49 8.90
N ILE A 132 -4.56 5.28 9.43
CA ILE A 132 -5.53 4.32 8.88
C ILE A 132 -6.72 4.24 9.84
N VAL A 133 -7.89 4.64 9.33
CA VAL A 133 -9.16 4.69 10.08
C VAL A 133 -10.22 3.83 9.45
N ASN A 134 -11.16 3.34 10.27
CA ASN A 134 -12.38 2.71 9.82
C ASN A 134 -13.52 3.72 9.88
N ALA A 135 -13.50 4.70 8.97
CA ALA A 135 -14.50 5.75 8.88
C ALA A 135 -14.86 6.01 7.42
N PRO A 136 -16.10 6.43 7.12
CA PRO A 136 -16.45 6.92 5.79
C PRO A 136 -15.63 8.18 5.45
N LEU A 137 -15.39 8.38 4.15
CA LEU A 137 -14.84 9.62 3.59
C LEU A 137 -15.87 10.76 3.69
#